data_AF-A0A7M3X8Q1-F1
#
_entry.id   AF-A0A7M3X8Q1-F1
#
_cell.length_a   1.000
_cell.length_b   1.000
_cell.length_c   1.000
_cell.angle_alpha   90.00
_cell.angle_beta   90.00
_cell.angle_gamma   90.00
#
_symmetry.space_group_name_H-M   'P 1'
#
loop_
_entity.id
_entity.type
_entity.pdbx_description
1 polymer ?
#
loop_
_entity_poly.entity_id
_entity_poly.type
_entity_poly.pdbx_seq_one_letter_code
_entity_poly.pdbx_strand_id
1 'polypeptide(L)'
;MSGDNASLLQHPRRNLGNRYRSQAQKFARLAAKDELRFNENMAWAEQNARQALLHDFTDEQNWRCLADLKLILGDSDGLAALLEDLFVVLGRDAEQIDQLKGIDFLLVGVELLEAAFLKDPLEPDAWWSLIESSENTEVAMVDFSTRCKRLDFSDQRANIVYGRRLERIRASGREDVFIELSRHLLAHRPNNHELWMELGRLYERRKEADEAW
;
A
#
# COMPACT_ATOMS: atom_id res chain seq x y z
N MET A 1 14.12 -16.43 16.89
CA MET A 1 12.82 -16.92 16.38
C MET A 1 11.66 -15.92 16.58
N SER A 2 11.93 -14.61 16.72
CA SER A 2 10.90 -13.56 16.90
C SER A 2 10.50 -12.87 15.58
N GLY A 3 11.23 -13.09 14.48
CA GLY A 3 11.00 -12.42 13.19
C GLY A 3 9.81 -12.94 12.37
N ASP A 4 9.43 -14.21 12.53
CA ASP A 4 8.36 -14.83 11.71
C ASP A 4 6.96 -14.31 12.03
N ASN A 5 6.67 -13.99 13.30
CA ASN A 5 5.34 -13.49 13.65
C ASN A 5 5.08 -12.06 13.16
N ALA A 6 6.12 -11.23 13.09
CA ALA A 6 6.00 -9.87 12.57
C ALA A 6 5.80 -9.87 11.04
N SER A 7 6.51 -10.75 10.31
CA SER A 7 6.30 -10.90 8.87
C SER A 7 4.91 -11.47 8.53
N LEU A 8 4.42 -12.43 9.31
CA LEU A 8 3.06 -12.99 9.18
C LEU A 8 1.94 -11.99 9.47
N LEU A 9 2.20 -10.96 10.29
CA LEU A 9 1.27 -9.86 10.54
C LEU A 9 1.25 -8.85 9.39
N GLN A 10 2.36 -8.72 8.66
CA GLN A 10 2.52 -7.79 7.55
C GLN A 10 1.97 -8.35 6.22
N HIS A 11 1.70 -9.65 6.11
CA HIS A 11 0.95 -10.17 4.97
C HIS A 11 -0.56 -9.81 5.07
N PRO A 12 -1.16 -9.22 4.02
CA PRO A 12 -2.57 -8.85 4.02
C PRO A 12 -3.52 -10.02 4.32
N ARG A 13 -4.30 -9.86 5.39
CA ARG A 13 -5.36 -10.77 5.86
C ARG A 13 -6.72 -10.16 5.56
N ARG A 14 -7.13 -10.18 4.30
CA ARG A 14 -8.36 -9.54 3.78
C ARG A 14 -9.61 -9.77 4.63
N ASN A 15 -9.89 -11.01 5.02
CA ASN A 15 -11.05 -11.34 5.85
C ASN A 15 -10.99 -10.73 7.26
N LEU A 16 -9.80 -10.54 7.82
CA LEU A 16 -9.62 -9.91 9.11
C LEU A 16 -9.72 -8.38 8.98
N GLY A 17 -9.08 -7.80 7.96
CA GLY A 17 -9.22 -6.38 7.61
C GLY A 17 -10.68 -5.97 7.44
N ASN A 18 -11.44 -6.70 6.61
CA ASN A 18 -12.87 -6.48 6.39
C ASN A 18 -13.68 -6.53 7.69
N ARG A 19 -13.42 -7.52 8.56
CA ARG A 19 -14.15 -7.67 9.84
C ARG A 19 -13.90 -6.50 10.78
N TYR A 20 -12.65 -6.06 10.91
CA TYR A 20 -12.31 -4.90 11.74
C TYR A 20 -12.90 -3.61 11.16
N ARG A 21 -12.86 -3.43 9.83
CA ARG A 21 -13.48 -2.28 9.17
C ARG A 21 -14.99 -2.23 9.42
N SER A 22 -15.69 -3.35 9.26
CA SER A 22 -17.13 -3.41 9.55
C SER A 22 -17.45 -3.09 11.02
N GLN A 23 -16.60 -3.51 11.95
CA GLN A 23 -16.73 -3.14 13.37
C GLN A 23 -16.48 -1.64 13.59
N ALA A 24 -15.46 -1.07 12.96
CA ALA A 24 -15.17 0.36 13.02
C ALA A 24 -16.38 1.19 12.58
N GLN A 25 -16.93 0.87 11.40
CA GLN A 25 -18.12 1.54 10.87
C GLN A 25 -19.36 1.36 11.76
N LYS A 26 -19.51 0.19 12.41
CA LYS A 26 -20.60 -0.03 13.36
C LYS A 26 -20.48 0.89 14.58
N PHE A 27 -19.29 1.00 15.17
CA PHE A 27 -19.07 1.88 16.32
C PHE A 27 -19.21 3.36 15.97
N ALA A 28 -18.73 3.79 14.79
CA ALA A 28 -18.93 5.15 14.30
C ALA A 28 -20.43 5.50 14.17
N ARG A 29 -21.24 4.58 13.63
CA ARG A 29 -22.70 4.73 13.57
C ARG A 29 -23.36 4.76 14.96
N LEU A 30 -22.80 4.08 15.95
CA LEU A 30 -23.29 4.14 17.33
C LEU A 30 -22.94 5.48 17.98
N ALA A 31 -21.72 5.98 17.77
CA ALA A 31 -21.30 7.30 18.22
C ALA A 31 -22.23 8.41 17.69
N ALA A 32 -22.57 8.35 16.40
CA ALA A 32 -23.49 9.30 15.77
C ALA A 32 -24.94 9.24 16.30
N LYS A 33 -25.32 8.15 16.98
CA LYS A 33 -26.68 7.96 17.54
C LYS A 33 -26.77 8.24 19.04
N ASP A 34 -25.65 8.19 19.75
CA ASP A 34 -25.58 8.31 21.21
C ASP A 34 -24.47 9.28 21.59
N GLU A 35 -24.83 10.56 21.69
CA GLU A 35 -23.90 11.65 22.02
C GLU A 35 -23.24 11.47 23.40
N LEU A 36 -23.96 10.88 24.36
CA LEU A 36 -23.44 10.62 25.72
C LEU A 36 -22.28 9.63 25.69
N ARG A 37 -22.26 8.72 24.70
CA ARG A 37 -21.22 7.72 24.50
C ARG A 37 -20.37 7.97 23.27
N PHE A 38 -20.42 9.18 22.71
CA PHE A 38 -19.72 9.54 21.47
C PHE A 38 -18.23 9.21 21.57
N ASN A 39 -17.54 9.71 22.60
CA ASN A 39 -16.11 9.53 22.78
C ASN A 39 -15.72 8.04 22.94
N GLU A 40 -16.48 7.27 23.73
CA GLU A 40 -16.23 5.83 23.89
C GLU A 40 -16.39 5.07 22.58
N ASN A 41 -17.50 5.30 21.88
CA ASN A 41 -17.81 4.64 20.63
C ASN A 41 -16.80 5.04 19.54
N MET A 42 -16.38 6.31 19.48
CA MET A 42 -15.36 6.76 18.54
C MET A 42 -13.98 6.16 18.83
N ALA A 43 -13.59 6.02 20.10
CA ALA A 43 -12.35 5.34 20.47
C ALA A 43 -12.35 3.88 19.99
N TRP A 44 -13.48 3.16 20.15
CA TRP A 44 -13.63 1.82 19.59
C TRP A 44 -13.61 1.81 18.06
N ALA A 45 -14.27 2.78 17.42
CA ALA A 45 -14.28 2.89 15.96
C ALA A 45 -12.86 3.04 15.41
N GLU A 46 -12.09 3.99 15.96
CA GLU A 46 -10.73 4.29 15.53
C GLU A 46 -9.77 3.11 15.80
N GLN A 47 -9.87 2.47 16.96
CA GLN A 47 -9.07 1.28 17.26
C GLN A 47 -9.34 0.17 16.24
N ASN A 48 -10.61 -0.08 15.90
CA ASN A 48 -10.97 -1.09 14.90
C ASN A 48 -10.49 -0.69 13.51
N ALA A 49 -10.56 0.59 13.12
CA ALA A 49 -10.06 1.05 11.83
C ALA A 49 -8.53 0.88 11.70
N ARG A 50 -7.78 1.18 12.78
CA ARG A 50 -6.33 0.90 12.85
C ARG A 50 -6.03 -0.60 12.71
N GLN A 51 -6.80 -1.47 13.36
CA GLN A 51 -6.66 -2.92 13.18
C GLN A 51 -7.01 -3.38 11.77
N ALA A 52 -8.02 -2.77 11.13
CA ALA A 52 -8.37 -3.08 9.75
C ALA A 52 -7.20 -2.78 8.81
N LEU A 53 -6.60 -1.59 8.96
CA LEU A 53 -5.45 -1.17 8.17
C LEU A 53 -4.22 -2.04 8.44
N LEU A 54 -3.92 -2.34 9.71
CA LEU A 54 -2.82 -3.23 10.09
C LEU A 54 -2.94 -4.60 9.41
N HIS A 55 -4.15 -5.14 9.36
CA HIS A 55 -4.39 -6.47 8.80
C HIS A 55 -4.50 -6.49 7.29
N ASP A 56 -4.96 -5.41 6.65
CA ASP A 56 -5.02 -5.33 5.19
C ASP A 56 -4.84 -3.89 4.71
N PHE A 57 -3.59 -3.45 4.66
CA PHE A 57 -3.24 -2.15 4.10
C PHE A 57 -3.36 -2.11 2.57
N THR A 58 -3.63 -3.25 1.90
CA THR A 58 -3.78 -3.28 0.43
C THR A 58 -5.21 -2.96 -0.03
N ASP A 59 -6.16 -2.91 0.90
CA ASP A 59 -7.52 -2.43 0.65
C ASP A 59 -7.63 -0.96 1.04
N GLU A 60 -7.73 -0.09 0.03
CA GLU A 60 -7.89 1.35 0.15
C GLU A 60 -9.08 1.74 1.06
N GLN A 61 -10.12 0.92 1.15
CA GLN A 61 -11.27 1.19 1.99
C GLN A 61 -10.92 1.17 3.49
N ASN A 62 -9.84 0.47 3.89
CA ASN A 62 -9.33 0.52 5.26
C ASN A 62 -8.67 1.85 5.59
N TRP A 63 -7.93 2.43 4.63
CA TRP A 63 -7.36 3.78 4.74
C TRP A 63 -8.46 4.83 4.82
N ARG A 64 -9.43 4.79 3.89
CA ARG A 64 -10.59 5.69 3.88
C ARG A 64 -11.34 5.66 5.21
N CYS A 65 -11.61 4.45 5.72
CA CYS A 65 -12.29 4.28 7.00
C CYS A 65 -11.55 4.93 8.17
N LEU A 66 -10.22 4.88 8.20
CA LEU A 66 -9.45 5.53 9.26
C LEU A 66 -9.42 7.05 9.06
N ALA A 67 -9.23 7.52 7.82
CA ALA A 67 -9.22 8.94 7.48
C ALA A 67 -10.54 9.66 7.86
N ASP A 68 -11.68 9.04 7.53
CA ASP A 68 -13.00 9.56 7.90
C ASP A 68 -13.14 9.74 9.42
N LEU A 69 -12.65 8.77 10.20
CA LEU A 69 -12.70 8.84 11.66
C LEU A 69 -11.78 9.91 12.22
N LYS A 70 -10.58 10.09 11.64
CA LYS A 70 -9.66 11.17 12.00
C LYS A 70 -10.27 12.54 11.74
N LEU A 71 -10.94 12.70 10.60
CA LEU A 71 -11.66 13.92 10.27
C LEU A 71 -12.80 14.21 11.27
N ILE A 72 -13.63 13.20 11.58
CA ILE A 72 -14.73 13.33 12.57
C ILE A 72 -14.20 13.74 13.95
N LEU A 73 -13.04 13.22 14.34
CA LEU A 73 -12.39 13.52 15.63
C LEU A 73 -11.63 14.86 15.64
N GLY A 74 -11.51 15.55 14.51
CA GLY A 74 -10.67 16.74 14.38
C GLY A 74 -9.17 16.43 14.55
N ASP A 75 -8.75 15.19 14.33
CA ASP A 75 -7.38 14.72 14.52
C ASP A 75 -6.54 14.98 13.25
N SER A 76 -6.13 16.24 13.09
CA SER A 76 -5.33 16.70 11.94
C SER A 76 -3.98 15.98 11.86
N ASP A 77 -3.29 15.86 13.00
CA ASP A 77 -1.99 15.18 13.09
C ASP A 77 -2.11 13.69 12.74
N GLY A 78 -3.19 13.03 13.19
CA GLY A 78 -3.46 11.64 12.84
C GLY A 78 -3.78 11.44 11.36
N LEU A 79 -4.41 12.41 10.70
CA LEU A 79 -4.66 12.37 9.25
C LEU A 79 -3.39 12.65 8.44
N ALA A 80 -2.53 13.57 8.92
CA ALA A 80 -1.21 13.81 8.36
C ALA A 80 -0.36 12.52 8.42
N ALA A 81 -0.26 11.91 9.59
CA ALA A 81 0.49 10.67 9.79
C ALA A 81 -0.03 9.52 8.92
N LEU A 82 -1.35 9.45 8.68
CA LEU A 82 -1.95 8.46 7.80
C LEU A 82 -1.53 8.66 6.33
N LEU A 83 -1.48 9.90 5.86
CA LEU A 83 -1.02 10.23 4.50
C LEU A 83 0.47 9.96 4.33
N GLU A 84 1.29 10.33 5.31
CA GLU A 84 2.72 10.02 5.32
C GLU A 84 2.97 8.51 5.25
N ASP A 85 2.21 7.73 6.05
CA ASP A 85 2.30 6.26 6.04
C ASP A 85 1.93 5.67 4.67
N LEU A 86 0.88 6.17 4.03
CA LEU A 86 0.51 5.75 2.66
C LEU A 86 1.63 6.07 1.67
N PHE A 87 2.23 7.26 1.76
CA PHE A 87 3.29 7.70 0.86
C PHE A 87 4.56 6.85 1.00
N VAL A 88 4.89 6.42 2.20
CA VAL A 88 5.95 5.43 2.44
C VAL A 88 5.60 4.10 1.75
N VAL A 89 4.38 3.59 1.91
CA VAL A 89 3.94 2.33 1.28
C VAL A 89 3.97 2.42 -0.26
N LEU A 90 3.60 3.56 -0.84
CA LEU A 90 3.62 3.80 -2.28
C LEU A 90 5.03 4.11 -2.82
N GLY A 91 6.01 4.33 -1.95
CA GLY A 91 7.37 4.67 -2.32
C GLY A 91 7.52 6.07 -2.92
N ARG A 92 6.85 7.04 -2.30
CA ARG A 92 6.93 8.46 -2.66
C ARG A 92 8.17 9.09 -2.04
N ASP A 93 8.77 10.06 -2.75
CA ASP A 93 9.98 10.74 -2.30
C ASP A 93 9.73 11.57 -1.04
N ALA A 94 10.74 11.65 -0.16
CA ALA A 94 10.68 12.45 1.06
C ALA A 94 10.35 13.94 0.80
N GLU A 95 10.75 14.47 -0.35
CA GLU A 95 10.39 15.83 -0.78
C GLU A 95 8.87 16.01 -1.00
N GLN A 96 8.15 14.97 -1.44
CA GLN A 96 6.69 15.00 -1.57
C GLN A 96 6.00 14.94 -0.21
N ILE A 97 6.65 14.31 0.78
CA ILE A 97 6.20 14.32 2.17
C ILE A 97 6.46 15.70 2.79
N ASP A 98 7.60 16.34 2.50
CA ASP A 98 7.90 17.68 2.99
C ASP A 98 6.92 18.76 2.48
N GLN A 99 6.35 18.56 1.28
CA GLN A 99 5.29 19.44 0.74
C GLN A 99 4.00 19.41 1.58
N LEU A 100 3.84 18.44 2.47
CA LEU A 100 2.70 18.35 3.37
C LEU A 100 2.78 19.32 4.55
N LYS A 101 3.95 19.93 4.81
CA LYS A 101 4.13 20.87 5.92
C LYS A 101 3.27 22.12 5.74
N GLY A 102 2.45 22.40 6.75
CA GLY A 102 1.58 23.59 6.78
C GLY A 102 0.26 23.42 6.00
N ILE A 103 -0.03 22.22 5.49
CA ILE A 103 -1.36 21.89 4.95
C ILE A 103 -2.35 21.74 6.11
N ASP A 104 -3.54 22.31 5.94
CA ASP A 104 -4.67 22.04 6.82
C ASP A 104 -5.33 20.71 6.40
N PHE A 105 -4.93 19.62 7.05
CA PHE A 105 -5.43 18.29 6.73
C PHE A 105 -6.90 18.08 7.09
N LEU A 106 -7.46 18.85 8.04
CA LEU A 106 -8.89 18.78 8.30
C LEU A 106 -9.70 19.36 7.13
N LEU A 107 -9.10 20.27 6.35
CA LEU A 107 -9.72 20.82 5.16
C LEU A 107 -9.54 19.90 3.94
N VAL A 108 -8.32 19.42 3.67
CA VAL A 108 -7.99 18.74 2.40
C VAL A 108 -7.46 17.32 2.51
N GLY A 109 -7.27 16.79 3.72
CA GLY A 109 -6.55 15.52 3.91
C GLY A 109 -7.25 14.31 3.28
N VAL A 110 -8.58 14.23 3.35
CA VAL A 110 -9.36 13.16 2.69
C VAL A 110 -9.27 13.29 1.16
N GLU A 111 -9.30 14.51 0.63
CA GLU A 111 -9.20 14.75 -0.82
C GLU A 111 -7.81 14.42 -1.34
N LEU A 112 -6.76 14.74 -0.58
CA LEU A 112 -5.39 14.32 -0.88
C LEU A 112 -5.25 12.79 -0.86
N LEU A 113 -5.91 12.11 0.08
CA LEU A 113 -5.93 10.65 0.15
C LEU A 113 -6.59 10.05 -1.10
N GLU A 114 -7.75 10.56 -1.50
CA GLU A 114 -8.43 10.11 -2.72
C GLU A 114 -7.61 10.41 -3.98
N ALA A 115 -6.99 11.58 -4.06
CA ALA A 115 -6.11 11.93 -5.17
C ALA A 115 -4.89 11.00 -5.26
N ALA A 116 -4.35 10.57 -4.11
CA ALA A 116 -3.27 9.59 -4.07
C ALA A 116 -3.71 8.24 -4.64
N PHE A 117 -4.87 7.71 -4.22
CA PHE A 117 -5.41 6.45 -4.75
C PHE A 117 -5.76 6.54 -6.23
N LEU A 118 -6.36 7.64 -6.67
CA LEU A 118 -6.67 7.84 -8.09
C LEU A 118 -5.41 7.85 -8.97
N LYS A 119 -4.32 8.42 -8.46
CA LYS A 119 -3.05 8.51 -9.18
C LYS A 119 -2.20 7.24 -9.10
N ASP A 120 -2.32 6.49 -8.01
CA ASP A 120 -1.44 5.35 -7.70
C ASP A 120 -2.18 4.30 -6.85
N PRO A 121 -3.15 3.57 -7.45
CA PRO A 121 -4.00 2.63 -6.72
C PRO A 121 -3.20 1.55 -5.99
N LEU A 122 -3.64 1.15 -4.80
CA LEU A 122 -2.99 0.05 -4.07
C LEU A 122 -3.33 -1.32 -4.68
N GLU A 123 -4.48 -1.42 -5.32
CA GLU A 123 -4.93 -2.63 -5.99
C GLU A 123 -4.17 -2.80 -7.32
N PRO A 124 -3.47 -3.95 -7.52
CA PRO A 124 -2.56 -4.14 -8.65
C PRO A 124 -3.26 -4.18 -10.02
N ASP A 125 -4.48 -4.70 -10.14
CA ASP A 125 -5.22 -4.68 -11.40
C ASP A 125 -5.57 -3.24 -11.82
N ALA A 126 -6.09 -2.43 -10.89
CA ALA A 126 -6.44 -1.03 -11.09
C ALA A 126 -5.20 -0.18 -11.40
N TRP A 127 -4.11 -0.40 -10.66
CA TRP A 127 -2.82 0.23 -10.95
C TRP A 127 -2.34 -0.10 -12.37
N TRP A 128 -2.38 -1.37 -12.77
CA TRP A 128 -1.95 -1.77 -14.12
C TRP A 128 -2.83 -1.12 -15.19
N SER A 129 -4.14 -1.11 -14.96
CA SER A 129 -5.11 -0.51 -15.90
C SER A 129 -4.81 0.97 -16.15
N LEU A 130 -4.40 1.70 -15.11
CA LEU A 130 -4.00 3.10 -15.21
C LEU A 130 -2.69 3.29 -16.00
N ILE A 131 -1.71 2.41 -15.79
CA ILE A 131 -0.45 2.43 -16.54
C ILE A 131 -0.69 2.11 -18.02
N GLU A 132 -1.47 1.08 -18.30
CA GLU A 132 -1.83 0.63 -19.65
C GLU A 132 -2.64 1.70 -20.40
N SER A 133 -3.58 2.38 -19.73
CA SER A 133 -4.39 3.44 -20.33
C SER A 133 -3.69 4.81 -20.41
N SER A 134 -2.46 4.94 -19.88
CA SER A 134 -1.74 6.21 -19.92
C SER A 134 -1.34 6.58 -21.36
N GLU A 135 -1.31 7.89 -21.66
CA GLU A 135 -0.93 8.38 -23.00
C GLU A 135 0.45 7.87 -23.45
N ASN A 136 1.33 7.60 -22.48
CA ASN A 136 2.64 7.02 -22.72
C ASN A 136 2.97 5.96 -21.66
N THR A 137 2.58 4.72 -21.93
CA THR A 137 2.85 3.57 -21.07
C THR A 137 4.34 3.39 -20.77
N GLU A 138 5.24 3.66 -21.74
CA GLU A 138 6.69 3.51 -21.51
C GLU A 138 7.21 4.54 -20.50
N VAL A 139 6.75 5.79 -20.56
CA VAL A 139 7.11 6.81 -19.56
C VAL A 139 6.59 6.42 -18.18
N ALA A 140 5.33 5.98 -18.09
CA ALA A 140 4.74 5.52 -16.83
C ALA A 140 5.51 4.31 -16.25
N MET A 141 5.99 3.41 -17.10
CA MET A 141 6.82 2.28 -16.71
C MET A 141 8.22 2.69 -16.24
N VAL A 142 8.85 3.67 -16.89
CA VAL A 142 10.14 4.24 -16.46
C VAL A 142 9.99 4.93 -15.09
N ASP A 143 8.90 5.67 -14.88
CA ASP A 143 8.61 6.30 -13.59
C ASP A 143 8.44 5.26 -12.48
N PHE A 144 7.66 4.21 -12.73
CA PHE A 144 7.50 3.09 -11.79
C PHE A 144 8.85 2.42 -11.49
N SER A 145 9.64 2.13 -12.53
CA SER A 145 10.96 1.49 -12.39
C SER A 145 11.92 2.34 -11.57
N THR A 146 11.91 3.66 -11.79
CA THR A 146 12.73 4.62 -11.04
C THR A 146 12.33 4.65 -9.57
N ARG A 147 11.02 4.67 -9.26
CA ARG A 147 10.53 4.58 -7.87
C ARG A 147 10.94 3.26 -7.22
N CYS A 148 10.72 2.14 -7.91
CA CYS A 148 11.08 0.80 -7.42
C CYS A 148 12.58 0.71 -7.06
N LYS A 149 13.46 1.32 -7.87
CA LYS A 149 14.91 1.31 -7.61
C LYS A 149 15.35 2.19 -6.43
N ARG A 150 14.60 3.23 -6.12
CA ARG A 150 14.90 4.15 -5.01
C ARG A 150 14.25 3.73 -3.70
N LEU A 151 13.25 2.85 -3.75
CA LEU A 151 12.46 2.46 -2.60
C LEU A 151 13.27 1.68 -1.58
N ASP A 152 13.19 2.09 -0.32
CA ASP A 152 13.66 1.28 0.78
C ASP A 152 12.65 0.17 1.07
N PHE A 153 12.98 -1.06 0.67
CA PHE A 153 12.18 -2.24 0.96
C PHE A 153 12.30 -2.73 2.42
N SER A 154 12.89 -1.96 3.34
CA SER A 154 12.82 -2.24 4.79
C SER A 154 11.37 -2.26 5.31
N ASP A 155 10.47 -1.50 4.69
CA ASP A 155 9.02 -1.64 4.90
C ASP A 155 8.48 -2.81 4.07
N GLN A 156 8.01 -3.85 4.78
CA GLN A 156 7.43 -5.03 4.17
C GLN A 156 6.14 -4.73 3.38
N ARG A 157 5.41 -3.67 3.76
CA ARG A 157 4.16 -3.28 3.07
C ARG A 157 4.45 -2.77 1.67
N ALA A 158 5.47 -1.92 1.53
CA ALA A 158 5.97 -1.46 0.24
C ALA A 158 6.46 -2.63 -0.62
N ASN A 159 7.19 -3.58 -0.03
CA ASN A 159 7.61 -4.81 -0.70
C ASN A 159 6.42 -5.61 -1.26
N ILE A 160 5.36 -5.81 -0.47
CA ILE A 160 4.16 -6.55 -0.93
C ILE A 160 3.43 -5.80 -2.05
N VAL A 161 3.27 -4.48 -1.95
CA VAL A 161 2.62 -3.67 -3.00
C VAL A 161 3.41 -3.75 -4.30
N TYR A 162 4.72 -3.51 -4.26
CA TYR A 162 5.57 -3.55 -5.44
C TYR A 162 5.73 -4.96 -6.01
N GLY A 163 5.80 -6.00 -5.15
CA GLY A 163 5.83 -7.39 -5.58
C GLY A 163 4.59 -7.77 -6.40
N ARG A 164 3.39 -7.44 -5.92
CA ARG A 164 2.15 -7.66 -6.66
C ARG A 164 2.10 -6.88 -7.98
N ARG A 165 2.65 -5.66 -8.02
CA ARG A 165 2.76 -4.88 -9.26
C ARG A 165 3.72 -5.52 -10.26
N LEU A 166 4.84 -6.08 -9.80
CA LEU A 166 5.77 -6.86 -10.62
C LEU A 166 5.11 -8.09 -11.23
N GLU A 167 4.27 -8.80 -10.48
CA GLU A 167 3.48 -9.92 -11.03
C GLU A 167 2.58 -9.47 -12.19
N ARG A 168 1.97 -8.27 -12.10
CA ARG A 168 1.17 -7.71 -13.21
C ARG A 168 2.01 -7.34 -14.42
N ILE A 169 3.17 -6.71 -14.21
CA ILE A 169 4.14 -6.41 -15.28
C ILE A 169 4.57 -7.70 -16.00
N ARG A 170 4.83 -8.77 -15.24
CA ARG A 170 5.15 -10.08 -15.80
C ARG A 170 3.98 -10.63 -16.62
N ALA A 171 2.78 -10.60 -16.06
CA ALA A 171 1.56 -11.08 -16.72
C ALA A 171 1.22 -10.31 -18.00
N SER A 172 1.63 -9.03 -18.10
CA SER A 172 1.47 -8.21 -19.30
C SER A 172 2.54 -8.46 -20.38
N GLY A 173 3.45 -9.43 -20.18
CA GLY A 173 4.51 -9.75 -21.13
C GLY A 173 5.74 -8.83 -21.08
N ARG A 174 5.82 -7.90 -20.10
CA ARG A 174 6.97 -6.99 -19.92
C ARG A 174 8.06 -7.65 -19.09
N GLU A 175 8.48 -8.83 -19.54
CA GLU A 175 9.36 -9.73 -18.81
C GLU A 175 10.76 -9.14 -18.53
N ASP A 176 11.30 -8.30 -19.42
CA ASP A 176 12.64 -7.69 -19.20
C ASP A 176 12.63 -6.70 -18.04
N VAL A 177 11.58 -5.86 -17.97
CA VAL A 177 11.37 -4.94 -16.84
C VAL A 177 11.12 -5.72 -15.55
N PHE A 178 10.34 -6.81 -15.63
CA PHE A 178 10.14 -7.70 -14.49
C PHE A 178 11.46 -8.29 -13.99
N ILE A 179 12.32 -8.81 -14.87
CA ILE A 179 13.64 -9.36 -14.50
C ILE A 179 14.46 -8.27 -13.81
N GLU A 180 14.64 -7.11 -14.45
CA GLU A 180 15.44 -6.02 -13.91
C GLU A 180 15.01 -5.60 -12.49
N LEU A 181 13.71 -5.35 -12.31
CA LEU A 181 13.18 -4.88 -11.03
C LEU A 181 13.14 -5.98 -9.97
N SER A 182 12.90 -7.24 -10.37
CA SER A 182 12.94 -8.38 -9.45
C SER A 182 14.35 -8.58 -8.90
N ARG A 183 15.38 -8.46 -9.74
CA ARG A 183 16.79 -8.50 -9.33
C ARG A 183 17.10 -7.42 -8.29
N HIS A 184 16.61 -6.20 -8.53
CA HIS A 184 16.77 -5.09 -7.58
C HIS A 184 16.06 -5.39 -6.25
N LEU A 185 14.80 -5.83 -6.29
CA LEU A 185 14.03 -6.15 -5.07
C LEU A 185 14.70 -7.28 -4.27
N LEU A 186 15.14 -8.34 -4.93
CA LEU A 186 15.81 -9.49 -4.30
C LEU A 186 17.15 -9.12 -3.66
N ALA A 187 17.87 -8.14 -4.20
CA ALA A 187 19.10 -7.62 -3.58
C ALA A 187 18.84 -6.98 -2.21
N HIS A 188 17.68 -6.33 -2.04
CA HIS A 188 17.24 -5.78 -0.74
C HIS A 188 16.54 -6.82 0.15
N ARG A 189 15.88 -7.83 -0.45
CA ARG A 189 15.09 -8.86 0.25
C ARG A 189 15.37 -10.27 -0.28
N PRO A 190 16.54 -10.85 0.05
CA PRO A 190 16.94 -12.17 -0.46
C PRO A 190 16.04 -13.32 0.04
N ASN A 191 15.26 -13.11 1.10
CA ASN A 191 14.35 -14.13 1.65
C ASN A 191 13.00 -14.22 0.93
N ASN A 192 12.77 -13.44 -0.14
CA ASN A 192 11.53 -13.51 -0.93
C ASN A 192 11.55 -14.73 -1.87
N HIS A 193 11.31 -15.92 -1.30
CA HIS A 193 11.35 -17.20 -2.01
C HIS A 193 10.37 -17.28 -3.18
N GLU A 194 9.21 -16.63 -3.07
CA GLU A 194 8.20 -16.59 -4.14
C GLU A 194 8.75 -15.89 -5.38
N LEU A 195 9.35 -14.71 -5.21
CA LEU A 195 9.95 -13.96 -6.30
C LEU A 195 11.15 -14.68 -6.92
N TRP A 196 11.97 -15.36 -6.11
CA TRP A 196 13.04 -16.25 -6.62
C TRP A 196 12.48 -17.35 -7.51
N MET A 197 11.42 -18.03 -7.07
CA MET A 197 10.78 -19.10 -7.83
C MET A 197 10.11 -18.60 -9.12
N GLU A 198 9.54 -17.39 -9.11
CA GLU A 198 9.00 -16.77 -10.33
C GLU A 198 10.09 -16.42 -11.34
N LEU A 199 11.19 -15.82 -10.87
CA LEU A 199 12.33 -15.45 -11.70
C LEU A 199 13.02 -16.67 -12.31
N GLY A 200 13.23 -17.74 -11.53
CA GLY A 200 13.79 -18.99 -12.03
C GLY A 200 12.90 -19.64 -13.11
N ARG A 201 11.59 -19.73 -12.86
CA ARG A 201 10.63 -20.25 -13.86
C ARG A 201 10.60 -19.42 -15.14
N LEU A 202 10.87 -18.12 -15.05
CA LEU A 202 10.95 -17.26 -16.22
C LEU A 202 12.20 -17.55 -17.06
N TYR A 203 13.38 -17.61 -16.42
CA TYR A 203 14.63 -17.96 -17.11
C TYR A 203 14.58 -19.35 -17.76
N GLU A 204 13.99 -20.33 -17.09
CA GLU A 204 13.76 -21.66 -17.67
C GLU A 204 12.91 -21.60 -18.95
N ARG A 205 11.80 -20.85 -18.94
CA ARG A 205 10.96 -20.67 -20.14
C ARG A 205 11.71 -19.98 -21.28
N ARG A 206 12.60 -19.05 -20.97
CA ARG A 206 13.44 -18.34 -21.95
C ARG A 206 14.64 -19.12 -22.45
N LYS A 207 14.93 -20.29 -21.86
CA LYS A 207 16.18 -21.06 -22.08
C LYS A 207 17.44 -20.28 -21.69
N GLU A 208 17.30 -19.40 -20.71
CA GLU A 208 18.35 -18.57 -20.13
C GLU A 208 18.71 -19.10 -18.73
N ALA A 209 18.66 -20.43 -18.54
CA ALA A 209 18.89 -21.05 -17.24
C ALA A 209 20.30 -20.76 -16.69
N ASP A 210 21.26 -20.48 -17.55
CA ASP A 210 22.62 -20.09 -17.17
C ASP A 210 22.67 -18.70 -16.50
N GLU A 211 21.65 -17.86 -16.70
CA GLU A 211 21.47 -16.55 -16.07
C GLU A 211 20.66 -16.65 -14.75
N ALA A 212 20.16 -17.84 -14.42
CA ALA A 212 19.50 -18.12 -13.15
C ALA A 212 20.54 -18.39 -12.05
N TRP A 213 20.55 -17.51 -11.06
CA TRP A 213 21.45 -17.47 -9.90
C TRP A 213 20.99 -18.28 -8.69
#